data_AF-A0A9E0WAF8-F1
#
_entry.id   AF-A0A9E0WAF8-F1
#
_cell.length_a   1.000
_cell.length_b   1.000
_cell.length_c   1.000
_cell.angle_alpha   90.00
_cell.angle_beta   90.00
_cell.angle_gamma   90.00
#
_symmetry.space_group_name_H-M   'P 1'
#
loop_
_entity.id
_entity.type
_entity.pdbx_description
1 polymer ?
#
loop_
_entity_poly.entity_id
_entity_poly.type
_entity_poly.pdbx_seq_one_letter_code
_entity_poly.pdbx_strand_id
1 'polypeptide(L)' 'MNNVSVTKPYQRRRRFSREFKAEIVAQCQKPGASVSRISLDNGVNGQLK' A
#
# COMPACT_ATOMS: atom_id res chain seq x y z
N MET A 1 -33.78 -6.51 13.13
CA MET A 1 -32.88 -6.51 11.94
C MET A 1 -32.05 -5.24 11.97
N ASN A 2 -30.72 -5.33 12.15
CA ASN A 2 -29.85 -4.15 12.20
C ASN A 2 -29.26 -3.88 10.82
N ASN A 3 -29.66 -2.77 10.20
CA ASN A 3 -29.18 -2.34 8.89
C ASN A 3 -27.90 -1.51 9.07
N VAL A 4 -26.74 -2.16 8.96
CA VAL A 4 -25.43 -1.49 9.03
C VAL A 4 -25.13 -0.90 7.65
N SER A 5 -25.51 0.36 7.44
CA SER A 5 -25.11 1.11 6.25
C SER A 5 -23.61 1.42 6.34
N VAL A 6 -22.78 0.69 5.59
CA VAL A 6 -21.34 0.96 5.45
C VAL A 6 -21.09 1.86 4.25
N THR A 7 -21.63 3.07 4.26
CA THR A 7 -21.15 4.12 3.34
C THR A 7 -19.92 4.77 3.95
N LYS A 8 -18.79 4.06 3.98
CA LYS A 8 -17.49 4.73 4.13
C LYS A 8 -17.29 5.59 2.88
N PRO A 9 -16.96 6.89 2.99
CA PRO A 9 -16.62 7.68 1.81
C PRO A 9 -15.50 6.95 1.08
N TYR A 10 -15.64 6.77 -0.24
CA TYR A 10 -14.65 6.08 -1.06
C TYR A 10 -13.30 6.77 -0.87
N GLN A 11 -12.45 6.20 -0.03
CA GLN A 11 -11.09 6.67 0.16
C GLN A 11 -10.37 6.44 -1.16
N ARG A 12 -10.10 7.54 -1.86
CA ARG A 12 -9.41 7.50 -3.14
C ARG A 12 -8.05 6.84 -2.90
N ARG A 13 -7.88 5.62 -3.45
CA ARG A 13 -6.60 4.92 -3.38
C ARG A 13 -5.50 5.83 -3.90
N ARG A 14 -4.40 5.95 -3.13
CA ARG A 14 -3.18 6.60 -3.61
C ARG A 14 -2.77 5.97 -4.93
N ARG A 15 -2.52 6.82 -5.93
CA ARG A 15 -1.99 6.39 -7.23
C ARG A 15 -0.50 6.65 -7.22
N PHE A 16 0.27 5.58 -7.41
CA PHE A 16 1.71 5.68 -7.58
C PHE A 16 2.05 5.62 -9.06
N SER A 17 3.09 6.35 -9.46
CA SER A 17 3.60 6.34 -10.82
C SER A 17 4.19 4.97 -11.18
N ARG A 18 4.44 4.73 -12.46
CA ARG A 18 5.01 3.45 -12.93
C ARG A 18 6.45 3.29 -12.46
N GLU A 19 7.20 4.39 -12.45
CA GLU A 19 8.60 4.49 -12.03
C GLU A 19 8.72 4.14 -10.55
N PHE A 20 7.86 4.71 -9.71
CA PHE A 20 7.82 4.40 -8.28
C PHE A 20 7.58 2.91 -8.04
N LYS A 21 6.62 2.30 -8.76
CA LYS A 21 6.35 0.86 -8.62
C LYS A 21 7.55 0.01 -9.05
N ALA A 22 8.26 0.41 -10.11
CA ALA A 22 9.46 -0.29 -10.57
C ALA A 22 10.57 -0.23 -9.51
N GLU A 23 10.74 0.90 -8.83
CA GLU A 23 11.70 1.05 -7.74
C GLU A 23 11.38 0.11 -6.56
N ILE A 24 10.13 0.07 -6.11
CA ILE A 24 9.69 -0.85 -5.04
C ILE A 24 9.97 -2.30 -5.42
N VAL A 25 9.66 -2.68 -6.67
CA VAL A 25 9.90 -4.03 -7.16
C VAL A 25 11.40 -4.36 -7.20
N ALA A 26 12.26 -3.41 -7.61
CA ALA A 26 13.70 -3.59 -7.59
C ALA A 26 14.26 -3.74 -6.15
N GLN A 27 13.71 -3.00 -5.18
CA GLN A 27 14.06 -3.17 -3.77
C GLN A 27 13.68 -4.57 -3.25
N CYS A 28 12.50 -5.07 -3.61
CA CYS A 28 12.03 -6.40 -3.22
C CYS A 28 12.85 -7.55 -3.84
N GLN A 29 13.52 -7.33 -4.97
CA GLN A 29 14.35 -8.36 -5.62
C GLN A 29 15.73 -8.53 -4.99
N LYS A 30 16.14 -7.66 -4.05
CA LYS A 30 17.44 -7.79 -3.39
C LYS A 30 17.44 -9.04 -2.48
N PRO A 31 18.51 -9.85 -2.48
CA PRO A 31 18.64 -10.97 -1.54
C PRO A 31 18.50 -10.49 -0.08
N GLY A 32 17.65 -11.16 0.70
CA GLY A 32 17.36 -10.76 2.08
C GLY A 32 16.38 -9.60 2.24
N ALA A 33 15.76 -9.11 1.16
CA ALA A 33 14.73 -8.09 1.22
C ALA A 33 13.47 -8.59 1.96
N SER A 34 12.96 -7.76 2.88
CA SER A 34 11.65 -7.99 3.51
C SER A 34 10.59 -7.11 2.85
N VAL A 35 9.65 -7.74 2.15
CA VAL A 35 8.54 -7.06 1.46
C VAL A 35 7.69 -6.24 2.44
N SER A 36 7.47 -6.77 3.65
CA SER A 36 6.74 -6.05 4.70
C SER A 36 7.48 -4.79 5.13
N ARG A 37 8.80 -4.88 5.34
CA ARG A 37 9.63 -3.73 5.70
C ARG A 37 9.64 -2.66 4.60
N ILE A 38 9.91 -3.08 3.36
CA ILE A 38 9.88 -2.18 2.18
C ILE A 38 8.51 -1.51 2.05
N SER A 39 7.43 -2.23 2.35
CA SER A 39 6.08 -1.66 2.28
C SER A 39 5.79 -0.60 3.35
N LEU A 40 6.35 -0.78 4.55
CA LEU A 40 6.26 0.18 5.65
C LEU A 40 7.09 1.42 5.36
N ASP A 41 8.34 1.22 4.93
CA ASP A 41 9.30 2.30 4.66
C ASP A 41 8.80 3.21 3.52
N ASN A 42 8.09 2.66 2.54
CA ASN A 42 7.56 3.39 1.39
C ASN A 42 6.08 3.81 1.53
N GLY A 43 5.43 3.54 2.68
CA GLY A 43 4.04 3.93 2.93
C GLY A 43 3.03 3.41 1.91
N VAL A 44 3.35 2.29 1.24
CA VAL A 44 2.48 1.65 0.23
C VAL A 44 1.45 0.74 0.87
N ASN A 45 1.73 0.23 2.07
CA ASN A 45 0.73 -0.43 2.88
C ASN A 45 -0.15 0.65 3.53
N GLY A 46 -1.40 0.76 3.07
CA GLY A 46 -2.38 1.76 3.50
C GLY A 46 -2.91 1.55 4.91
N GLN A 47 -2.01 1.38 5.88
CA GLN A 47 -2.37 1.38 7.30
C GLN A 47 -2.77 2.82 7.62
N LEU A 48 -4.08 3.06 7.61
CA LEU A 48 -4.69 4.27 8.14
C LEU A 48 -4.25 4.37 9.61
N LYS A 49 -3.49 5.41 9.96
CA LYS A 49 -3.63 5.99 11.30
C LYS A 49 -4.94 6.76 11.33
#